data_AF-A0A6P4ZJE1-F1
#
_entry.id   AF-A0A6P4ZJE1-F1
#
_cell.length_a   1.000
_cell.length_b   1.000
_cell.length_c   1.000
_cell.angle_alpha   90.00
_cell.angle_beta   90.00
_cell.angle_gamma   90.00
#
_symmetry.space_group_name_H-M   'P 1'
#
loop_
_entity.id
_entity.type
_entity.pdbx_description
1 polymer ?
#
loop_
_entity_poly.entity_id
_entity_poly.type
_entity_poly.pdbx_seq_one_letter_code
_entity_poly.pdbx_strand_id
1 'polypeptide(L)'
;MEGPDLGAFSFGLDDLAEAFASLSMFPIFEIAHYILMCQAVRSDSGGLTLSRKHPLANWVCCMLMCSAGGFISSLLLGLPLIGPLSKTPNVLLASAIWYLEFYAPFDLFHKAVTFLPIKLVVLSLKEIRRAHKVPDGIATAAKVHPHGYVAHVVIACVKGAGSGFMLNFQRLVRGKWSPETNQILHPTVVLKECLISAILFTTGVLPINQDQLLLLTGIVMVIVKVTLTLTNVSDPFKPIENVLCMPIFGKVEAMAAEKKKKE
;
A
#
# COMPACT_ATOMS: atom_id res chain seq x y z
N MET A 1 -55.95 -2.19 4.32
CA MET A 1 -54.85 -1.60 3.54
C MET A 1 -53.65 -1.58 4.44
N GLU A 2 -52.91 -2.69 4.45
CA GLU A 2 -51.55 -2.69 5.00
C GLU A 2 -50.70 -1.84 4.06
N GLY A 3 -50.06 -0.81 4.60
CA GLY A 3 -49.14 0.02 3.83
C GLY A 3 -47.98 -0.84 3.30
N PRO A 4 -47.33 -0.44 2.20
CA PRO A 4 -46.18 -1.17 1.70
C PRO A 4 -45.10 -1.23 2.79
N ASP A 5 -44.65 -2.44 3.08
CA ASP A 5 -43.63 -2.76 4.06
C ASP A 5 -42.31 -2.07 3.65
N LEU A 6 -42.05 -0.91 4.26
CA LEU A 6 -40.84 -0.11 4.03
C LEU A 6 -39.57 -0.76 4.62
N GLY A 7 -39.66 -1.96 5.19
CA GLY A 7 -38.52 -2.73 5.73
C GLY A 7 -37.59 -3.33 4.67
N ALA A 8 -37.96 -3.35 3.39
CA ALA A 8 -37.20 -4.04 2.34
C ALA A 8 -35.97 -3.28 1.79
N PHE A 9 -35.64 -2.09 2.30
CA PHE A 9 -34.52 -1.26 1.82
C PHE A 9 -33.66 -0.62 2.92
N SER A 10 -33.67 -1.13 4.15
CA SER A 10 -32.70 -0.69 5.15
C SER A 10 -31.39 -1.47 4.99
N PHE A 11 -30.61 -1.17 3.96
CA PHE A 11 -29.21 -1.61 3.90
C PHE A 11 -28.45 -0.91 5.03
N GLY A 12 -28.21 -1.64 6.11
CA GLY A 12 -27.59 -1.12 7.32
C GLY A 12 -26.09 -0.91 7.15
N LEU A 13 -25.49 -0.16 8.08
CA LEU A 13 -24.04 -0.01 8.14
C LEU A 13 -23.34 -1.36 8.34
N ASP A 14 -23.99 -2.28 9.07
CA ASP A 14 -23.47 -3.63 9.32
C ASP A 14 -23.46 -4.47 8.03
N ASP A 15 -24.55 -4.46 7.26
CA ASP A 15 -24.61 -5.15 5.97
C ASP A 15 -23.55 -4.61 4.99
N LEU A 16 -23.33 -3.29 5.00
CA LEU A 16 -22.28 -2.66 4.19
C LEU A 16 -20.89 -3.08 4.63
N ALA A 17 -20.65 -3.14 5.94
CA ALA A 17 -19.37 -3.53 6.49
C ALA A 17 -19.04 -4.99 6.17
N GLU A 18 -20.00 -5.90 6.33
CA GLU A 18 -19.85 -7.32 6.00
C GLU A 18 -19.67 -7.53 4.48
N ALA A 19 -20.46 -6.82 3.66
CA ALA A 19 -20.29 -6.84 2.20
C ALA A 19 -18.91 -6.33 1.77
N PHE A 20 -18.38 -5.30 2.44
CA PHE A 20 -17.05 -4.79 2.19
C PHE A 20 -15.95 -5.78 2.60
N ALA A 21 -16.09 -6.40 3.78
CA ALA A 21 -15.11 -7.37 4.29
C ALA A 21 -15.06 -8.67 3.47
N SER A 22 -16.18 -9.06 2.87
CA SER A 22 -16.31 -10.27 2.05
C SER A 22 -15.88 -10.10 0.58
N LEU A 23 -15.39 -8.92 0.19
CA LEU A 23 -14.93 -8.65 -1.17
C LEU A 23 -13.79 -9.61 -1.59
N SER A 24 -13.96 -10.27 -2.74
CA SER A 24 -12.86 -11.03 -3.35
C SER A 24 -11.83 -10.09 -3.97
N MET A 25 -10.61 -10.07 -3.43
CA MET A 25 -9.52 -9.23 -3.93
C MET A 25 -9.06 -9.63 -5.35
N PHE A 26 -9.17 -10.92 -5.71
CA PHE A 26 -8.84 -11.41 -7.03
C PHE A 26 -10.08 -11.47 -7.93
N PRO A 27 -10.00 -11.07 -9.22
CA PRO A 27 -8.83 -10.49 -9.90
C PRO A 27 -8.78 -8.95 -9.86
N ILE A 28 -9.92 -8.28 -9.65
CA ILE A 28 -10.09 -6.85 -9.97
C ILE A 28 -9.19 -5.95 -9.12
N PHE A 29 -9.18 -6.13 -7.81
CA PHE A 29 -8.37 -5.32 -6.90
C PHE A 29 -6.87 -5.61 -7.04
N GLU A 30 -6.52 -6.87 -7.35
CA GLU A 30 -5.14 -7.26 -7.67
C GLU A 30 -4.65 -6.63 -8.98
N ILE A 31 -5.47 -6.56 -10.03
CA ILE A 31 -5.15 -5.85 -11.29
C ILE A 31 -4.79 -4.40 -10.98
N ALA A 32 -5.61 -3.71 -10.20
CA ALA A 32 -5.38 -2.31 -9.85
C ALA A 32 -4.05 -2.11 -9.11
N HIS A 33 -3.72 -3.00 -8.18
CA HIS A 33 -2.41 -2.98 -7.54
C HIS A 33 -1.26 -3.24 -8.51
N TYR A 34 -1.35 -4.27 -9.36
CA TYR A 34 -0.30 -4.61 -10.31
C TYR A 34 -0.03 -3.48 -11.31
N ILE A 35 -1.08 -2.80 -11.78
CA ILE A 35 -0.95 -1.61 -12.64
C ILE A 35 -0.10 -0.56 -11.93
N LEU A 36 -0.46 -0.19 -10.71
CA LEU A 36 0.23 0.86 -9.97
C LEU A 36 1.66 0.47 -9.55
N MET A 37 1.94 -0.81 -9.33
CA MET A 37 3.30 -1.29 -9.05
C MET A 37 4.18 -1.27 -10.31
N CYS A 38 3.64 -1.70 -11.45
CA CYS A 38 4.37 -1.63 -12.72
C CYS A 38 4.64 -0.17 -13.13
N GLN A 39 3.66 0.72 -12.95
CA GLN A 39 3.84 2.17 -13.14
C GLN A 39 4.90 2.75 -12.20
N ALA A 40 4.95 2.32 -10.94
CA ALA A 40 5.98 2.77 -10.00
C ALA A 40 7.38 2.37 -10.46
N VAL A 41 7.57 1.12 -10.92
CA VAL A 41 8.84 0.64 -11.49
C VAL A 41 9.18 1.40 -12.78
N ARG A 42 8.20 1.63 -13.65
CA ARG A 42 8.37 2.37 -14.91
C ARG A 42 8.83 3.80 -14.66
N SER A 43 8.17 4.51 -13.74
CA SER A 43 8.53 5.87 -13.34
C SER A 43 9.92 5.93 -12.73
N ASP A 44 10.24 5.05 -11.78
CA ASP A 44 11.55 5.02 -11.11
C ASP A 44 12.69 4.57 -12.04
N SER A 45 12.37 3.90 -13.16
CA SER A 45 13.33 3.53 -14.23
C SER A 45 13.60 4.64 -15.25
N GLY A 46 12.91 5.78 -15.17
CA GLY A 46 12.96 6.81 -16.22
C GLY A 46 12.27 6.40 -17.51
N GLY A 47 11.17 5.63 -17.42
CA GLY A 47 10.37 5.19 -18.55
C GLY A 47 10.67 3.75 -18.99
N LEU A 48 10.86 3.54 -20.29
CA LEU A 48 10.96 2.20 -20.91
C LEU A 48 12.40 1.67 -21.00
N THR A 49 13.41 2.44 -20.58
CA THR A 49 14.82 2.09 -20.76
C THR A 49 15.17 0.71 -20.17
N LEU A 50 14.73 0.44 -18.94
CA LEU A 50 14.98 -0.84 -18.27
C LEU A 50 14.28 -2.01 -18.99
N SER A 51 13.02 -1.83 -19.39
CA SER A 51 12.24 -2.90 -20.03
C SER A 51 12.75 -3.25 -21.44
N ARG A 52 13.33 -2.29 -22.16
CA ARG A 52 13.87 -2.49 -23.50
C ARG A 52 15.28 -3.07 -23.50
N LYS A 53 16.12 -2.70 -22.53
CA LYS A 53 17.49 -3.22 -22.42
C LYS A 53 17.55 -4.54 -21.65
N HIS A 54 16.76 -4.69 -20.59
CA HIS A 54 16.81 -5.81 -19.66
C HIS A 54 15.39 -6.27 -19.26
N PRO A 55 14.63 -6.89 -20.16
CA PRO A 55 13.22 -7.24 -19.93
C PRO A 55 13.02 -8.15 -18.71
N LEU A 56 13.88 -9.14 -18.50
CA LEU A 56 13.81 -10.03 -17.32
C LEU A 56 14.08 -9.28 -16.02
N ALA A 57 15.06 -8.38 -15.99
CA ALA A 57 15.32 -7.55 -14.81
C ALA A 57 14.13 -6.63 -14.50
N ASN A 58 13.50 -6.05 -15.52
CA ASN A 58 12.29 -5.26 -15.38
C ASN A 58 11.12 -6.08 -14.81
N TRP A 59 10.92 -7.30 -15.31
CA TRP A 59 9.90 -8.23 -14.80
C TRP A 59 10.13 -8.57 -13.33
N VAL A 60 11.36 -8.94 -12.96
CA VAL A 60 11.73 -9.23 -11.55
C VAL A 60 11.46 -8.03 -10.65
N CYS A 61 11.84 -6.82 -11.09
CA CYS A 61 11.56 -5.60 -10.34
C CYS A 61 10.05 -5.39 -10.11
N CYS A 62 9.23 -5.65 -11.13
CA CYS A 62 7.78 -5.57 -10.99
C CYS A 62 7.23 -6.64 -10.04
N MET A 63 7.69 -7.89 -10.13
CA MET A 63 7.24 -8.96 -9.22
C MET A 63 7.63 -8.67 -7.75
N LEU A 64 8.84 -8.15 -7.52
CA LEU A 64 9.30 -7.71 -6.20
C LEU A 64 8.37 -6.63 -5.63
N MET A 65 7.99 -5.64 -6.44
CA MET A 65 7.08 -4.57 -6.00
C MET A 65 5.64 -5.06 -5.81
N CYS A 66 5.14 -5.91 -6.72
CA CYS A 66 3.81 -6.52 -6.64
C CYS A 66 3.61 -7.36 -5.37
N SER A 67 4.63 -8.11 -4.97
CA SER A 67 4.59 -9.03 -3.83
C SER A 67 5.45 -8.57 -2.65
N ALA A 68 5.82 -7.29 -2.59
CA ALA A 68 6.75 -6.73 -1.61
C ALA A 68 6.37 -7.06 -0.16
N GLY A 69 5.11 -6.79 0.22
CA GLY A 69 4.62 -7.09 1.56
C GLY A 69 4.68 -8.59 1.88
N GLY A 70 4.45 -9.45 0.88
CA GLY A 70 4.60 -10.90 1.01
C GLY A 70 6.04 -11.30 1.29
N PHE A 71 6.99 -10.86 0.46
CA PHE A 71 8.41 -11.19 0.62
C PHE A 71 8.96 -10.75 1.98
N ILE A 72 8.71 -9.51 2.37
CA ILE A 72 9.24 -8.95 3.61
C ILE A 72 8.54 -9.59 4.82
N SER A 73 7.22 -9.82 4.77
CA SER A 73 6.53 -10.51 5.87
C SER A 73 7.01 -11.95 6.03
N SER A 74 7.26 -12.68 4.93
CA SER A 74 7.84 -14.01 4.98
C SER A 74 9.24 -13.99 5.60
N LEU A 75 10.08 -13.03 5.21
CA LEU A 75 11.42 -12.87 5.78
C LEU A 75 11.38 -12.65 7.29
N LEU A 76 10.54 -11.72 7.76
CA LEU A 76 10.45 -11.36 9.17
C LEU A 76 9.85 -12.47 10.04
N LEU A 77 8.97 -13.31 9.48
CA LEU A 77 8.31 -14.41 10.19
C LEU A 77 9.03 -15.77 10.02
N GLY A 78 10.14 -15.82 9.28
CA GLY A 78 10.83 -17.08 8.97
C GLY A 78 10.02 -18.03 8.09
N LEU A 79 9.07 -17.52 7.29
CA LEU A 79 8.30 -18.30 6.33
C LEU A 79 9.06 -18.42 4.99
N PRO A 80 8.71 -19.39 4.12
CA PRO A 80 9.35 -19.52 2.81
C PRO A 80 9.30 -18.21 2.01
N LEU A 81 10.49 -17.67 1.65
CA LEU A 81 10.61 -16.41 0.92
C LEU A 81 9.97 -16.46 -0.47
N ILE A 82 9.96 -17.62 -1.10
CA ILE A 82 9.33 -17.81 -2.42
C ILE A 82 7.81 -18.00 -2.32
N GLY A 83 7.25 -18.09 -1.10
CA GLY A 83 5.82 -18.26 -0.86
C GLY A 83 4.91 -17.28 -1.60
N PRO A 84 5.24 -15.98 -1.74
CA PRO A 84 4.43 -15.05 -2.53
C PRO A 84 4.36 -15.39 -4.03
N LEU A 85 5.35 -16.12 -4.58
CA LEU A 85 5.39 -16.55 -5.97
C LEU A 85 4.71 -17.90 -6.21
N SER A 86 4.32 -18.64 -5.16
CA SER A 86 3.62 -19.92 -5.33
C SER A 86 2.18 -19.76 -5.82
N LYS A 87 1.62 -18.54 -5.76
CA LYS A 87 0.29 -18.23 -6.29
C LYS A 87 0.34 -18.01 -7.81
N THR A 88 0.39 -19.10 -8.58
CA THR A 88 0.49 -19.07 -10.05
C THR A 88 -0.51 -18.12 -10.72
N PRO A 89 -1.81 -18.10 -10.38
CA PRO A 89 -2.76 -17.16 -11.00
C PRO A 89 -2.38 -15.69 -10.79
N ASN A 90 -1.89 -15.35 -9.60
CA ASN A 90 -1.44 -13.99 -9.28
C ASN A 90 -0.18 -13.62 -10.06
N VAL A 91 0.79 -14.53 -10.16
CA VAL A 91 2.03 -14.30 -10.91
C VAL A 91 1.75 -14.15 -12.41
N LEU A 92 0.88 -14.97 -12.98
CA LEU A 92 0.46 -14.85 -14.38
C LEU A 92 -0.26 -13.53 -14.64
N LEU A 93 -1.20 -13.15 -13.77
CA LEU A 93 -1.93 -11.89 -13.89
C LEU A 93 -0.99 -10.67 -13.76
N ALA A 94 -0.09 -10.68 -12.78
CA ALA A 94 0.91 -9.62 -12.62
C ALA A 94 1.85 -9.54 -13.84
N SER A 95 2.21 -10.69 -14.43
CA SER A 95 3.04 -10.76 -15.64
C SER A 95 2.29 -10.24 -16.87
N ALA A 96 0.99 -10.52 -16.99
CA ALA A 96 0.16 -9.97 -18.06
C ALA A 96 0.04 -8.44 -17.95
N ILE A 97 -0.22 -7.92 -16.76
CA ILE A 97 -0.28 -6.47 -16.51
C ILE A 97 1.08 -5.81 -16.76
N TRP A 98 2.17 -6.43 -16.32
CA TRP A 98 3.53 -6.00 -16.65
C TRP A 98 3.74 -5.91 -18.17
N TYR A 99 3.34 -6.95 -18.91
CA TYR A 99 3.52 -6.95 -20.35
C TYR A 99 2.74 -5.82 -21.02
N LEU A 100 1.46 -5.63 -20.64
CA LEU A 100 0.63 -4.53 -21.14
C LEU A 100 1.23 -3.16 -20.80
N GLU A 101 1.69 -2.96 -19.57
CA GLU A 101 2.24 -1.70 -19.10
C GLU A 101 3.53 -1.29 -19.82
N PHE A 102 4.35 -2.22 -20.29
CA PHE A 102 5.65 -1.90 -20.90
C PHE A 102 5.72 -2.12 -22.42
N TYR A 103 4.84 -2.98 -22.98
CA TYR A 103 4.94 -3.45 -24.36
C TYR A 103 3.65 -3.30 -25.17
N ALA A 104 2.55 -2.76 -24.62
CA ALA A 104 1.36 -2.47 -25.42
C ALA A 104 1.67 -1.52 -26.59
N PRO A 105 1.09 -1.74 -27.78
CA PRO A 105 1.33 -0.91 -28.94
C PRO A 105 0.92 0.54 -28.68
N PHE A 106 1.71 1.48 -29.20
CA PHE A 106 1.51 2.94 -29.03
C PHE A 106 1.44 3.43 -27.58
N ASP A 107 1.88 2.61 -26.62
CA ASP A 107 1.79 2.88 -25.19
C ASP A 107 0.34 3.07 -24.70
N LEU A 108 -0.62 2.46 -25.41
CA LEU A 108 -2.05 2.71 -25.23
C LEU A 108 -2.53 2.33 -23.82
N PHE A 109 -2.06 1.20 -23.30
CA PHE A 109 -2.43 0.74 -21.95
C PHE A 109 -1.98 1.75 -20.88
N HIS A 110 -0.69 2.10 -20.87
CA HIS A 110 -0.13 3.08 -19.94
C HIS A 110 -0.87 4.42 -20.01
N LYS A 111 -1.14 4.93 -21.21
CA LYS A 111 -1.90 6.17 -21.41
C LYS A 111 -3.32 6.08 -20.86
N ALA A 112 -4.01 4.96 -21.08
CA ALA A 112 -5.35 4.75 -20.56
C ALA A 112 -5.37 4.73 -19.02
N VAL A 113 -4.47 3.97 -18.38
CA VAL A 113 -4.43 3.84 -16.91
C VAL A 113 -3.78 5.04 -16.20
N THR A 114 -3.16 5.96 -16.94
CA THR A 114 -2.67 7.26 -16.43
C THR A 114 -3.66 8.41 -16.64
N PHE A 115 -4.66 8.24 -17.51
CA PHE A 115 -5.75 9.19 -17.67
C PHE A 115 -6.48 9.38 -16.34
N LEU A 116 -6.59 10.63 -15.89
CA LEU A 116 -6.92 10.96 -14.50
C LEU A 116 -8.18 10.25 -13.98
N PRO A 117 -9.35 10.27 -14.66
CA PRO A 117 -10.54 9.55 -14.19
C PRO A 117 -10.30 8.06 -13.96
N ILE A 118 -9.61 7.38 -14.89
CA ILE A 118 -9.30 5.95 -14.78
C ILE A 118 -8.29 5.73 -13.65
N LYS A 119 -7.27 6.58 -13.54
CA LYS A 119 -6.26 6.54 -12.49
C LYS A 119 -6.87 6.67 -11.10
N LEU A 120 -7.89 7.53 -10.93
CA LEU A 120 -8.63 7.68 -9.67
C LEU A 120 -9.40 6.40 -9.29
N VAL A 121 -9.97 5.70 -10.25
CA VAL A 121 -10.62 4.40 -9.99
C VAL A 121 -9.57 3.35 -9.59
N VAL A 122 -8.49 3.25 -10.36
CA VAL A 122 -7.40 2.29 -10.11
C VAL A 122 -6.75 2.50 -8.74
N LEU A 123 -6.47 3.75 -8.35
CA LEU A 123 -5.93 4.03 -7.01
C LEU A 123 -6.93 3.66 -5.91
N SER A 124 -8.23 3.92 -6.11
CA SER A 124 -9.25 3.61 -5.10
C SER A 124 -9.34 2.11 -4.87
N LEU A 125 -9.38 1.32 -5.95
CA LEU A 125 -9.37 -0.14 -5.87
C LEU A 125 -8.11 -0.67 -5.16
N LYS A 126 -6.93 -0.10 -5.44
CA LYS A 126 -5.71 -0.49 -4.74
C LYS A 126 -5.78 -0.21 -3.24
N GLU A 127 -6.31 0.94 -2.83
CA GLU A 127 -6.40 1.28 -1.41
C GLU A 127 -7.46 0.43 -0.67
N ILE A 128 -8.57 0.06 -1.33
CA ILE A 128 -9.50 -0.96 -0.80
C ILE A 128 -8.77 -2.29 -0.58
N ARG A 129 -7.95 -2.72 -1.54
CA ARG A 129 -7.12 -3.92 -1.40
C ARG A 129 -6.14 -3.81 -0.23
N ARG A 130 -5.55 -2.62 -0.05
CA ARG A 130 -4.60 -2.37 1.03
C ARG A 130 -5.26 -2.45 2.40
N ALA A 131 -6.47 -1.91 2.54
CA ALA A 131 -7.24 -1.98 3.78
C ALA A 131 -7.38 -3.43 4.25
N HIS A 132 -7.65 -4.38 3.34
CA HIS A 132 -7.71 -5.82 3.63
C HIS A 132 -6.35 -6.44 3.99
N LYS A 133 -5.24 -5.92 3.43
CA LYS A 133 -3.88 -6.43 3.72
C LYS A 133 -3.42 -6.16 5.15
N VAL A 134 -3.97 -5.13 5.81
CA VAL A 134 -3.60 -4.78 7.20
C VAL A 134 -4.06 -5.87 8.19
N PRO A 135 -5.36 -6.20 8.32
CA PRO A 135 -5.80 -7.30 9.19
C PRO A 135 -5.27 -8.67 8.73
N ASP A 136 -5.11 -8.91 7.42
CA ASP A 136 -4.40 -10.10 6.90
C ASP A 136 -2.97 -10.23 7.46
N GLY A 137 -2.29 -9.10 7.70
CA GLY A 137 -0.96 -9.05 8.29
C GLY A 137 -0.99 -9.44 9.75
N ILE A 138 -1.91 -8.86 10.53
CA ILE A 138 -2.16 -9.19 11.93
C ILE A 138 -2.46 -10.68 12.07
N ALA A 139 -3.42 -11.20 11.30
CA ALA A 139 -3.81 -12.60 11.33
C ALA A 139 -2.66 -13.55 10.97
N THR A 140 -1.76 -13.14 10.07
CA THR A 140 -0.58 -13.95 9.73
C THR A 140 0.46 -13.95 10.84
N ALA A 141 0.71 -12.79 11.45
CA ALA A 141 1.63 -12.67 12.57
C ALA A 141 1.10 -13.42 13.81
N ALA A 142 -0.21 -13.35 14.09
CA ALA A 142 -0.84 -14.03 15.21
C ALA A 142 -0.71 -15.56 15.14
N LYS A 143 -0.62 -16.15 13.95
CA LYS A 143 -0.36 -17.58 13.79
C LYS A 143 1.03 -18.01 14.25
N VAL A 144 2.02 -17.12 14.16
CA VAL A 144 3.42 -17.39 14.54
C VAL A 144 3.71 -16.89 15.96
N HIS A 145 3.16 -15.72 16.31
CA HIS A 145 3.32 -15.06 17.60
C HIS A 145 1.96 -14.63 18.16
N PRO A 146 1.19 -15.53 18.80
CA PRO A 146 -0.17 -15.23 19.28
C PRO A 146 -0.25 -14.02 20.23
N HIS A 147 0.73 -13.86 21.11
CA HIS A 147 0.78 -12.77 22.10
C HIS A 147 1.73 -11.62 21.71
N GLY A 148 2.27 -11.65 20.49
CA GLY A 148 3.25 -10.68 20.01
C GLY A 148 2.62 -9.46 19.36
N TYR A 149 1.91 -8.62 20.11
CA TYR A 149 1.18 -7.46 19.55
C TYR A 149 2.06 -6.49 18.75
N VAL A 150 3.32 -6.29 19.17
CA VAL A 150 4.28 -5.49 18.38
C VAL A 150 4.58 -6.15 17.03
N ALA A 151 4.74 -7.48 17.02
CA ALA A 151 4.94 -8.22 15.78
C ALA A 151 3.70 -8.14 14.87
N HIS A 152 2.49 -8.16 15.44
CA HIS A 152 1.25 -7.96 14.69
C HIS A 152 1.25 -6.62 13.97
N VAL A 153 1.54 -5.54 14.68
CA VAL A 153 1.58 -4.18 14.12
C VAL A 153 2.66 -4.05 13.04
N VAL A 154 3.86 -4.57 13.29
CA VAL A 154 4.97 -4.53 12.32
C VAL A 154 4.61 -5.28 11.03
N ILE A 155 4.11 -6.51 11.13
CA ILE A 155 3.75 -7.31 9.96
C ILE A 155 2.56 -6.71 9.21
N ALA A 156 1.59 -6.11 9.91
CA ALA A 156 0.49 -5.37 9.30
C ALA A 156 0.99 -4.17 8.47
N CYS A 157 1.91 -3.38 9.03
CA CYS A 157 2.56 -2.28 8.32
C CYS A 157 3.34 -2.76 7.09
N VAL A 158 4.06 -3.88 7.21
CA VAL A 158 4.82 -4.48 6.12
C VAL A 158 3.90 -5.00 5.00
N LYS A 159 2.80 -5.67 5.33
CA LYS A 159 1.85 -6.13 4.32
C LYS A 159 1.10 -4.98 3.67
N GLY A 160 0.72 -3.97 4.45
CA GLY A 160 0.03 -2.78 3.98
C GLY A 160 0.91 -1.89 3.13
N ALA A 161 2.14 -1.58 3.56
CA ALA A 161 3.02 -0.59 2.94
C ALA A 161 4.33 -1.17 2.38
N GLY A 162 4.38 -2.47 2.12
CA GLY A 162 5.59 -3.21 1.73
C GLY A 162 6.33 -2.66 0.51
N SER A 163 5.62 -2.07 -0.46
CA SER A 163 6.22 -1.56 -1.69
C SER A 163 7.26 -0.47 -1.46
N GLY A 164 7.10 0.40 -0.46
CA GLY A 164 8.12 1.43 -0.22
C GLY A 164 9.32 0.90 0.56
N PHE A 165 9.15 -0.14 1.40
CA PHE A 165 10.27 -0.84 2.04
C PHE A 165 11.10 -1.60 1.00
N MET A 166 10.44 -2.18 -0.01
CA MET A 166 11.07 -2.91 -1.10
C MET A 166 11.78 -1.99 -2.11
N LEU A 167 11.41 -0.72 -2.19
CA LEU A 167 11.87 0.19 -3.26
C LEU A 167 13.41 0.28 -3.36
N ASN A 168 14.11 0.44 -2.24
CA ASN A 168 15.57 0.55 -2.26
C ASN A 168 16.25 -0.77 -2.64
N PHE A 169 15.72 -1.89 -2.19
CA PHE A 169 16.22 -3.20 -2.61
C PHE A 169 15.93 -3.47 -4.09
N GLN A 170 14.75 -3.11 -4.59
CA GLN A 170 14.41 -3.20 -6.00
C GLN A 170 15.35 -2.34 -6.86
N ARG A 171 15.69 -1.13 -6.42
CA ARG A 171 16.69 -0.28 -7.07
C ARG A 171 18.07 -0.95 -7.10
N LEU A 172 18.48 -1.58 -6.01
CA LEU A 172 19.74 -2.32 -5.91
C LEU A 172 19.81 -3.47 -6.91
N VAL A 173 18.71 -4.23 -7.10
CA VAL A 173 18.62 -5.35 -8.07
C VAL A 173 18.94 -4.91 -9.51
N ARG A 174 18.74 -3.63 -9.85
CA ARG A 174 19.06 -3.05 -11.16
C ARG A 174 20.26 -2.10 -11.14
N GLY A 175 21.09 -2.15 -10.10
CA GLY A 175 22.34 -1.38 -10.00
C GLY A 175 22.18 0.09 -9.61
N LYS A 176 21.03 0.52 -9.08
CA LYS A 176 20.80 1.87 -8.57
C LYS A 176 20.81 1.85 -7.04
N TRP A 177 21.55 2.74 -6.40
CA TRP A 177 21.57 2.87 -4.94
C TRP A 177 21.33 4.33 -4.54
N SER A 178 20.38 4.55 -3.63
CA SER A 178 20.09 5.84 -3.01
C SER A 178 19.76 5.59 -1.53
N PRO A 179 20.78 5.58 -0.65
CA PRO A 179 20.59 5.33 0.77
C PRO A 179 19.92 6.51 1.49
N GLU A 180 19.94 7.70 0.88
CA GLU A 180 19.48 8.95 1.49
C GLU A 180 17.96 8.99 1.69
N THR A 181 17.22 8.22 0.89
CA THR A 181 15.76 8.16 0.96
C THR A 181 15.32 6.74 1.22
N ASN A 182 14.67 6.50 2.36
CA ASN A 182 14.07 5.22 2.67
C ASN A 182 12.79 5.41 3.50
N GLN A 183 11.92 4.40 3.48
CA GLN A 183 10.60 4.49 4.13
C GLN A 183 10.67 4.60 5.66
N ILE A 184 11.78 4.19 6.28
CA ILE A 184 11.96 4.31 7.74
C ILE A 184 12.36 5.74 8.11
N LEU A 185 13.29 6.33 7.36
CA LEU A 185 13.78 7.69 7.57
C LEU A 185 12.72 8.74 7.18
N HIS A 186 11.98 8.48 6.11
CA HIS A 186 10.90 9.34 5.62
C HIS A 186 9.63 8.52 5.41
N PRO A 187 8.86 8.27 6.49
CA PRO A 187 7.60 7.53 6.42
C PRO A 187 6.61 8.17 5.45
N THR A 188 6.12 7.37 4.51
CA THR A 188 5.05 7.81 3.59
C THR A 188 3.72 7.92 4.33
N VAL A 189 2.79 8.74 3.83
CA VAL A 189 1.41 8.82 4.33
C VAL A 189 0.78 7.43 4.46
N VAL A 190 0.99 6.58 3.45
CA VAL A 190 0.49 5.19 3.43
C VAL A 190 1.02 4.38 4.62
N LEU A 191 2.30 4.54 5.00
CA LEU A 191 2.84 3.84 6.16
C LEU A 191 2.17 4.32 7.46
N LYS A 192 1.97 5.63 7.59
CA LYS A 192 1.33 6.24 8.77
C LYS A 192 -0.10 5.73 8.93
N GLU A 193 -0.85 5.70 7.84
CA GLU A 193 -2.21 5.13 7.82
C GLU A 193 -2.20 3.64 8.18
N CYS A 194 -1.32 2.82 7.57
CA CYS A 194 -1.21 1.41 7.92
C CYS A 194 -0.83 1.20 9.38
N LEU A 195 0.02 2.06 9.96
CA LEU A 195 0.41 2.00 11.37
C LEU A 195 -0.78 2.31 12.29
N ILE A 196 -1.52 3.39 12.02
CA ILE A 196 -2.71 3.76 12.78
C ILE A 196 -3.75 2.64 12.71
N SER A 197 -4.09 2.17 11.50
CA SER A 197 -5.03 1.07 11.31
C SER A 197 -4.55 -0.19 12.04
N ALA A 198 -3.28 -0.56 11.94
CA ALA A 198 -2.74 -1.73 12.61
C ALA A 198 -2.88 -1.64 14.14
N ILE A 199 -2.62 -0.48 14.73
CA ILE A 199 -2.81 -0.25 16.18
C ILE A 199 -4.29 -0.37 16.54
N LEU A 200 -5.21 0.23 15.77
CA LEU A 200 -6.65 0.15 16.03
C LEU A 200 -7.17 -1.29 15.98
N PHE A 201 -6.79 -2.04 14.94
CA PHE A 201 -7.15 -3.46 14.78
C PHE A 201 -6.57 -4.34 15.89
N THR A 202 -5.33 -4.08 16.32
CA THR A 202 -4.64 -4.89 17.32
C THR A 202 -5.13 -4.63 18.74
N THR A 203 -5.45 -3.37 19.06
CA THR A 203 -5.80 -2.95 20.42
C THR A 203 -7.30 -3.04 20.71
N GLY A 204 -8.16 -2.97 19.68
CA GLY A 204 -9.61 -3.02 19.86
C GLY A 204 -10.17 -1.87 20.70
N VAL A 205 -9.47 -0.73 20.76
CA VAL A 205 -9.86 0.43 21.60
C VAL A 205 -11.18 1.05 21.14
N LEU A 206 -11.50 0.96 19.85
CA LEU A 206 -12.76 1.46 19.32
C LEU A 206 -13.87 0.42 19.56
N PRO A 207 -15.02 0.82 20.13
CA PRO A 207 -16.15 -0.08 20.39
C PRO A 207 -16.97 -0.32 19.10
N ILE A 208 -16.31 -0.77 18.04
CA ILE A 208 -16.91 -1.06 16.73
C ILE A 208 -16.52 -2.47 16.27
N ASN A 209 -17.33 -3.06 15.39
CA ASN A 209 -17.01 -4.38 14.82
C ASN A 209 -15.75 -4.30 13.93
N GLN A 210 -15.02 -5.41 13.79
CA GLN A 210 -13.85 -5.54 12.92
C GLN A 210 -14.19 -5.20 11.46
N ASP A 211 -15.35 -5.63 10.97
CA ASP A 211 -15.79 -5.33 9.60
C ASP A 211 -16.08 -3.84 9.41
N GLN A 212 -16.68 -3.19 10.42
CA GLN A 212 -16.93 -1.74 10.42
C GLN A 212 -15.60 -0.96 10.46
N LEU A 213 -14.61 -1.43 11.25
CA LEU A 213 -13.28 -0.85 11.28
C LEU A 213 -12.54 -1.03 9.94
N LEU A 214 -12.74 -2.15 9.26
CA LEU A 214 -12.21 -2.41 7.92
C LEU A 214 -12.85 -1.49 6.88
N LEU A 215 -14.17 -1.34 6.90
CA LEU A 215 -14.90 -0.38 6.06
C LEU A 215 -14.39 1.04 6.28
N LEU A 216 -14.31 1.48 7.55
CA LEU A 216 -13.79 2.81 7.90
C LEU A 216 -12.36 3.01 7.40
N THR A 217 -11.49 2.02 7.61
CA THR A 217 -10.11 2.05 7.13
C THR A 217 -10.04 2.19 5.62
N GLY A 218 -10.86 1.42 4.89
CA GLY A 218 -10.96 1.48 3.43
C GLY A 218 -11.40 2.86 2.93
N ILE A 219 -12.46 3.42 3.53
CA ILE A 219 -12.98 4.74 3.18
C ILE A 219 -11.91 5.81 3.40
N VAL A 220 -11.25 5.82 4.57
CA VAL A 220 -10.21 6.80 4.91
C VAL A 220 -9.03 6.72 3.94
N MET A 221 -8.49 5.52 3.70
CA MET A 221 -7.36 5.33 2.78
C MET A 221 -7.69 5.79 1.35
N VAL A 222 -8.91 5.50 0.86
CA VAL A 222 -9.36 5.96 -0.46
C VAL A 222 -9.46 7.49 -0.51
N ILE A 223 -10.14 8.11 0.46
CA ILE A 223 -10.33 9.57 0.51
C ILE A 223 -8.98 10.27 0.56
N VAL A 224 -8.10 9.88 1.47
CA VAL A 224 -6.77 10.50 1.60
C VAL A 224 -5.99 10.32 0.30
N LYS A 225 -6.00 9.13 -0.30
CA LYS A 225 -5.25 8.89 -1.54
C LYS A 225 -5.77 9.69 -2.74
N VAL A 226 -7.08 9.78 -2.89
CA VAL A 226 -7.73 10.58 -3.94
C VAL A 226 -7.42 12.06 -3.73
N THR A 227 -7.59 12.57 -2.51
CA THR A 227 -7.31 13.98 -2.17
C THR A 227 -5.86 14.35 -2.43
N LEU A 228 -4.90 13.51 -2.00
CA LEU A 228 -3.47 13.73 -2.28
C LEU A 228 -3.17 13.78 -3.78
N THR A 229 -3.84 12.93 -4.56
CA THR A 229 -3.66 12.88 -6.01
C THR A 229 -4.26 14.09 -6.73
N LEU A 230 -5.37 14.64 -6.23
CA LEU A 230 -6.05 15.81 -6.82
C LEU A 230 -5.43 17.14 -6.40
N THR A 231 -5.00 17.26 -5.14
CA THR A 231 -4.52 18.53 -4.55
C THR A 231 -3.02 18.72 -4.65
N ASN A 232 -2.26 17.67 -5.01
CA ASN A 232 -0.78 17.64 -4.99
C ASN A 232 -0.17 18.06 -3.64
N VAL A 233 -0.95 17.97 -2.55
CA VAL A 233 -0.44 18.14 -1.19
C VAL A 233 0.46 16.95 -0.85
N SER A 234 1.56 17.20 -0.15
CA SER A 234 2.57 16.18 0.12
C SER A 234 2.20 15.26 1.28
N ASP A 235 1.78 15.81 2.43
CA ASP A 235 1.50 15.02 3.63
C ASP A 235 0.58 15.77 4.62
N PRO A 236 -0.64 15.26 4.93
CA PRO A 236 -1.56 15.89 5.86
C PRO A 236 -1.17 15.67 7.33
N PHE A 237 -0.31 14.70 7.64
CA PHE A 237 0.13 14.39 9.02
C PHE A 237 1.25 15.31 9.50
N LYS A 238 1.96 15.97 8.58
CA LYS A 238 3.15 16.79 8.89
C LYS A 238 2.91 17.90 9.94
N PRO A 239 1.77 18.64 9.94
CA PRO A 239 1.50 19.62 10.99
C PRO A 239 1.40 19.00 12.37
N ILE A 240 0.73 17.84 12.49
CA ILE A 240 0.55 17.12 13.75
C ILE A 240 1.90 16.59 14.25
N GLU A 241 2.71 16.01 13.35
CA GLU A 241 4.04 15.53 13.68
C GLU A 241 4.95 16.63 14.22
N ASN A 242 4.93 17.83 13.60
CA ASN A 242 5.75 18.94 14.08
C ASN A 242 5.38 19.39 15.50
N VAL A 243 4.08 19.35 15.85
CA VAL A 243 3.60 19.69 17.20
C VAL A 243 3.99 18.60 18.20
N LEU A 244 3.91 17.32 17.83
CA LEU A 244 4.19 16.19 18.72
C LEU A 244 5.70 15.90 18.87
N CYS A 245 6.49 16.09 17.82
CA CYS A 245 7.91 15.77 17.84
C CYS A 245 8.70 16.64 18.81
N MET A 246 8.34 17.93 18.91
CA MET A 246 9.03 18.87 19.80
C MET A 246 8.97 18.46 21.29
N PRO A 247 7.80 18.16 21.89
CA PRO A 247 7.72 17.73 23.29
C PRO A 247 8.23 16.30 23.53
N ILE A 248 8.05 15.38 22.57
CA ILE A 248 8.36 13.96 22.78
C ILE A 248 9.85 13.66 22.55
N PHE A 249 10.43 14.20 21.47
CA PHE A 249 11.78 13.88 21.04
C PHE A 249 12.76 15.06 21.13
N GLY A 250 12.27 16.23 21.56
CA GLY A 250 13.08 17.45 21.68
C GLY A 250 13.24 18.21 20.36
N LYS A 251 13.88 19.39 20.42
CA LYS A 251 14.23 20.17 19.22
C LYS A 251 15.42 19.54 18.51
N VAL A 252 15.32 19.36 17.20
CA VAL A 252 16.47 19.07 16.35
C VAL A 252 17.27 20.36 16.17
N GLU A 253 18.43 20.47 16.80
CA GLU A 253 19.37 21.60 16.65
C GLU A 253 20.00 21.70 15.23
N ALA A 254 19.72 20.75 14.34
CA ALA A 254 20.32 20.70 12.99
C ALA A 254 19.97 21.92 12.10
N MET A 255 18.86 22.63 12.36
CA MET A 255 18.57 23.89 11.65
C MET A 255 19.53 25.04 12.01
N ALA A 256 20.26 24.95 13.13
CA ALA A 256 21.29 25.93 13.49
C ALA A 256 22.62 25.70 12.75
N ALA A 257 22.91 24.45 12.34
CA ALA A 257 24.16 24.10 11.64
C ALA A 257 24.12 24.44 10.14
N GLU A 258 22.96 24.39 9.49
CA GLU A 258 22.82 24.80 8.07
C GLU A 258 22.90 26.32 7.87
N LYS A 259 22.48 27.13 8.85
CA LYS A 259 22.67 28.59 8.80
C LYS A 259 24.14 29.00 8.90
N LYS A 260 24.94 28.29 9.69
CA LYS A 260 26.39 28.56 9.85
C LYS A 260 27.25 28.15 8.64
N LYS A 261 26.71 27.44 7.65
CA LYS A 261 27.40 27.12 6.39
C LYS A 261 27.10 28.08 5.24
N LYS A 262 26.24 29.08 5.47
CA LYS A 262 25.84 30.10 4.49
C LYS A 262 26.28 31.53 4.88
N GLU A 263 27.08 31.65 5.94
CA GLU A 263 27.83 32.86 6.32
C GLU A 263 29.33 32.56 6.18
#